data_AF-A0A517MZS1-F1
#
_entry.id   AF-A0A517MZS1-F1
#
_cell.length_a   1.000
_cell.length_b   1.000
_cell.length_c   1.000
_cell.angle_alpha   90.00
_cell.angle_beta   90.00
_cell.angle_gamma   90.00
#
_symmetry.space_group_name_H-M   'P 1'
#
loop_
_entity.id
_entity.type
_entity.pdbx_description
1 polymer ?
#
loop_
_entity_poly.entity_id
_entity_poly.type
_entity_poly.pdbx_seq_one_letter_code
_entity_poly.pdbx_strand_id
1 'polypeptide(L)'
;MLRIPAEAEKGGTHWLLPITPEFSELLESVPEDERRGRVFRLLSKHGEPMKPSRPAIGPRVGDIGEAAGGIVDHREKKGELLKVFASAHDLRRSFGFRWSRRVMPTVLRELMRHASIGTTMKYYVGVNAEATADEL
;
A
#
# COMPACT_ATOMS: atom_id res chain seq x y z
N MET A 1 -10.72 -0.83 13.19
CA MET A 1 -11.06 -1.91 12.21
C MET A 1 -11.82 -1.30 11.06
N LEU A 2 -11.64 -1.81 9.83
CA LEU A 2 -12.35 -1.34 8.63
C LEU A 2 -13.33 -2.40 8.13
N ARG A 3 -14.61 -2.06 7.98
CA ARG A 3 -15.63 -2.96 7.43
C ARG A 3 -15.74 -2.77 5.91
N ILE A 4 -15.68 -3.87 5.16
CA ILE A 4 -16.02 -3.91 3.73
C ILE A 4 -17.30 -4.73 3.57
N PRO A 5 -18.41 -4.11 3.13
CA PRO A 5 -19.65 -4.83 2.82
C PRO A 5 -19.44 -5.85 1.68
N ALA A 6 -20.22 -6.94 1.70
CA ALA A 6 -20.12 -8.03 0.72
C ALA A 6 -20.36 -7.54 -0.71
N GLU A 7 -21.27 -6.58 -0.85
CA GLU A 7 -21.67 -5.95 -2.11
C GLU A 7 -20.53 -5.14 -2.75
N ALA A 8 -19.58 -4.69 -1.93
CA ALA A 8 -18.40 -3.95 -2.36
C ALA A 8 -17.16 -4.85 -2.56
N GLU A 9 -17.28 -6.15 -2.28
CA GLU A 9 -16.18 -7.11 -2.33
C GLU A 9 -16.40 -8.15 -3.43
N LYS A 10 -15.35 -8.45 -4.21
CA LYS A 10 -15.46 -9.30 -5.39
C LYS A 10 -15.90 -10.74 -5.03
N GLY A 11 -15.52 -11.25 -3.87
CA GLY A 11 -15.93 -12.55 -3.34
C GLY A 11 -17.26 -12.54 -2.58
N GLY A 12 -17.99 -11.43 -2.53
CA GLY A 12 -19.31 -11.35 -1.91
C GLY A 12 -19.31 -11.61 -0.40
N THR A 13 -18.18 -11.39 0.28
CA THR A 13 -18.03 -11.69 1.71
C THR A 13 -17.87 -10.40 2.51
N HIS A 14 -18.55 -10.30 3.67
CA HIS A 14 -18.32 -9.20 4.59
C HIS A 14 -16.95 -9.36 5.25
N TRP A 15 -16.10 -8.34 5.12
CA TRP A 15 -14.79 -8.35 5.76
C TRP A 15 -14.74 -7.33 6.88
N LEU A 16 -14.15 -7.74 8.01
CA LEU A 16 -13.65 -6.83 9.03
C LEU A 16 -12.13 -6.91 9.01
N LEU A 17 -11.50 -5.83 8.59
CA LEU A 17 -10.06 -5.79 8.37
C LEU A 17 -9.36 -5.05 9.51
N PRO A 18 -8.25 -5.60 10.03
CA PRO A 18 -7.34 -4.81 10.83
C PRO A 18 -6.77 -3.69 9.96
N ILE A 19 -6.64 -2.52 10.58
CA ILE A 19 -5.95 -1.36 10.02
C ILE A 19 -4.89 -0.94 11.02
N THR A 20 -3.84 -0.28 10.55
CA THR A 20 -2.82 0.23 11.47
C THR A 20 -3.39 1.40 12.29
N PRO A 21 -2.87 1.65 13.50
CA PRO A 21 -3.31 2.77 14.32
C PRO A 21 -3.24 4.11 13.58
N GLU A 22 -2.15 4.36 12.86
CA GLU A 22 -1.92 5.61 12.12
C GLU A 22 -2.95 5.80 10.99
N PHE A 23 -3.40 4.70 10.38
CA PHE A 23 -4.48 4.79 9.39
C PHE A 23 -5.85 5.01 10.06
N SER A 24 -6.09 4.48 11.26
CA SER A 24 -7.29 4.80 12.04
C SER A 24 -7.33 6.29 12.38
N GLU A 25 -6.24 6.83 12.90
CA GLU A 25 -6.10 8.25 13.23
C GLU A 25 -6.34 9.16 12.02
N LEU A 26 -5.78 8.79 10.85
CA LEU A 26 -6.02 9.52 9.61
C LEU A 26 -7.52 9.55 9.26
N LEU A 27 -8.23 8.44 9.40
CA LEU A 27 -9.68 8.40 9.12
C LEU A 27 -10.49 9.17 10.16
N GLU A 28 -10.08 9.12 11.43
CA GLU A 28 -10.72 9.80 12.55
C GLU A 28 -10.54 11.32 12.49
N SER A 29 -9.50 11.81 11.80
CA SER A 29 -9.28 13.24 11.57
C SER A 29 -10.41 13.95 10.83
N VAL A 30 -11.27 13.20 10.14
CA VAL A 30 -12.47 13.74 9.48
C VAL A 30 -13.62 13.78 10.50
N PRO A 31 -14.25 14.96 10.75
CA PRO A 31 -15.41 15.10 11.63
C PRO A 31 -16.56 14.16 11.24
N GLU A 32 -17.31 13.65 12.22
CA GLU A 32 -18.34 12.61 11.98
C GLU A 32 -19.42 13.03 11.00
N ASP A 33 -19.83 14.29 11.04
CA ASP A 33 -20.82 14.90 10.14
C ASP A 33 -20.33 15.02 8.69
N GLU A 34 -19.00 15.06 8.50
CA GLU A 34 -18.34 15.11 7.19
C GLU A 34 -17.97 13.73 6.62
N ARG A 35 -18.12 12.62 7.39
CA ARG A 35 -17.78 11.24 6.97
C ARG A 35 -18.76 10.68 5.95
N ARG A 36 -18.82 11.29 4.76
CA ARG A 36 -19.70 10.92 3.65
C ARG A 36 -18.90 10.70 2.37
N GLY A 37 -19.32 9.71 1.58
CA GLY A 37 -18.72 9.42 0.28
C GLY A 37 -17.37 8.71 0.36
N ARG A 38 -16.44 9.06 -0.53
CA ARG A 38 -15.11 8.41 -0.60
C ARG A 38 -14.13 9.09 0.34
N VAL A 39 -13.30 8.28 1.01
CA VAL A 39 -12.18 8.74 1.86
C VAL A 39 -11.25 9.67 1.08
N PHE A 40 -10.85 9.27 -0.12
CA PHE A 40 -10.04 10.11 -1.01
C PHE A 40 -10.89 10.62 -2.17
N ARG A 41 -11.12 11.94 -2.20
CA ARG A 41 -11.73 12.62 -3.35
C ARG A 41 -10.64 12.97 -4.36
N LEU A 42 -10.45 12.09 -5.33
CA LEU A 42 -9.51 12.35 -6.42
C LEU A 42 -10.08 13.41 -7.36
N LEU A 43 -9.26 14.38 -7.71
CA LEU A 43 -9.59 15.42 -8.69
C LEU A 43 -8.86 15.17 -10.00
N SER A 44 -9.55 15.39 -11.11
CA SER A 44 -8.96 15.44 -12.44
C SER A 44 -7.99 16.61 -12.56
N LYS A 45 -7.24 16.69 -13.67
CA LYS A 45 -6.39 17.84 -13.99
C LYS A 45 -7.16 19.16 -14.08
N HIS A 46 -8.48 19.11 -14.25
CA HIS A 46 -9.37 20.27 -14.34
C HIS A 46 -10.07 20.59 -13.00
N GLY A 47 -9.71 19.92 -11.91
CA GLY A 47 -10.35 20.12 -10.59
C GLY A 47 -11.64 19.34 -10.39
N GLU A 48 -12.17 18.70 -11.43
CA GLU A 48 -13.42 17.92 -11.33
C GLU A 48 -13.24 16.59 -10.57
N PRO A 49 -14.21 16.16 -9.74
CA PRO A 49 -14.17 14.87 -9.08
C PRO A 49 -14.05 13.71 -10.08
N MET A 50 -13.12 12.78 -9.83
CA MET A 50 -12.90 11.62 -10.68
C MET A 50 -13.10 10.28 -9.95
N LYS A 51 -13.50 9.26 -10.71
CA LYS A 51 -13.61 7.90 -10.18
C LYS A 51 -12.21 7.28 -10.00
N PRO A 52 -11.90 6.71 -8.82
CA PRO A 52 -10.66 5.97 -8.63
C PRO A 52 -10.64 4.76 -9.55
N SER A 53 -9.60 4.65 -10.36
CA SER A 53 -9.35 3.50 -11.23
C SER A 53 -7.85 3.21 -11.27
N ARG A 54 -7.46 1.98 -11.58
CA ARG A 54 -6.03 1.62 -11.71
C ARG A 54 -5.29 2.53 -12.71
N PRO A 55 -5.81 2.79 -13.93
CA PRO A 55 -5.17 3.70 -14.87
C PRO A 55 -5.09 5.15 -14.39
N ALA A 56 -5.99 5.58 -13.50
CA ALA A 56 -5.97 6.94 -12.95
C ALA A 56 -5.00 7.10 -11.78
N ILE A 57 -4.92 6.11 -10.89
CA ILE A 57 -4.14 6.18 -9.65
C ILE A 57 -2.68 5.78 -9.87
N GLY A 58 -2.45 4.72 -10.66
CA GLY A 58 -1.11 4.16 -10.87
C GLY A 58 -0.09 5.20 -11.34
N PRO A 59 -0.36 5.93 -12.45
CA PRO A 59 0.54 6.97 -12.93
C PRO A 59 0.80 8.05 -11.88
N ARG A 60 -0.24 8.57 -11.21
CA ARG A 60 -0.09 9.62 -10.19
C ARG A 60 0.80 9.22 -9.02
N VAL A 61 0.69 7.98 -8.56
CA VAL A 61 1.58 7.49 -7.49
C VAL A 61 3.01 7.36 -8.02
N GLY A 62 3.19 6.97 -9.28
CA GLY A 62 4.50 6.97 -9.95
C GLY A 62 5.10 8.38 -10.06
N ASP A 63 4.31 9.36 -10.50
CA ASP A 63 4.73 10.77 -10.60
C ASP A 63 5.17 11.32 -9.22
N ILE A 64 4.44 10.96 -8.15
CA ILE A 64 4.83 11.29 -6.78
C ILE A 64 6.15 10.61 -6.40
N GLY A 65 6.33 9.34 -6.74
CA GLY A 65 7.57 8.60 -6.48
C GLY A 65 8.78 9.21 -7.19
N GLU A 66 8.60 9.65 -8.44
CA GLU A 66 9.61 10.36 -9.22
C GLU A 66 9.92 11.74 -8.63
N ALA A 67 8.90 12.54 -8.31
CA ALA A 67 9.07 13.84 -7.68
C ALA A 67 9.74 13.75 -6.30
N ALA A 68 9.49 12.67 -5.56
CA ALA A 68 10.15 12.38 -4.29
C ALA A 68 11.58 11.82 -4.45
N GLY A 69 12.02 11.51 -5.67
CA GLY A 69 13.33 10.92 -5.94
C GLY A 69 13.51 9.49 -5.44
N GLY A 70 12.41 8.77 -5.14
CA GLY A 70 12.43 7.42 -4.59
C GLY A 70 12.78 6.38 -5.65
N ILE A 71 14.07 6.21 -5.96
CA ILE A 71 14.56 5.20 -6.91
C ILE A 71 14.57 3.83 -6.23
N VAL A 72 13.93 2.83 -6.85
CA VAL A 72 13.83 1.46 -6.32
C VAL A 72 14.61 0.44 -7.13
N ASP A 73 14.97 0.77 -8.37
CA ASP A 73 15.69 -0.12 -9.28
C ASP A 73 16.28 0.67 -10.46
N HIS A 74 17.14 0.03 -11.25
CA HIS A 74 17.63 0.54 -12.53
C HIS A 74 17.35 -0.49 -13.62
N ARG A 75 16.79 -0.07 -14.75
CA ARG A 75 16.51 -0.93 -15.90
C ARG A 75 17.27 -0.46 -17.12
N GLU A 76 17.93 -1.38 -17.79
CA GLU A 76 18.55 -1.10 -19.07
C GLU A 76 17.51 -1.13 -20.19
N LYS A 77 17.46 -0.08 -21.01
CA LYS A 77 16.62 -0.02 -22.20
C LYS A 77 17.40 0.65 -23.32
N LYS A 78 17.64 -0.10 -24.41
CA LYS A 78 18.41 0.38 -25.57
C LYS A 78 19.81 0.90 -25.21
N GLY A 79 20.48 0.27 -24.24
CA GLY A 79 21.81 0.67 -23.78
C GLY A 79 21.84 1.85 -22.81
N GLU A 80 20.68 2.41 -22.45
CA GLU A 80 20.57 3.45 -21.43
C GLU A 80 20.05 2.87 -20.11
N LEU A 81 20.70 3.27 -19.01
CA LEU A 81 20.27 2.90 -17.67
C LEU A 81 19.17 3.85 -17.19
N LEU A 82 17.94 3.36 -17.16
CA LEU A 82 16.76 4.11 -16.72
C LEU A 82 16.49 3.87 -15.24
N LYS A 83 16.24 4.96 -14.51
CA LYS A 83 15.80 4.90 -13.11
C LYS A 83 14.36 4.38 -13.05
N VAL A 84 14.11 3.45 -12.14
CA VAL A 84 12.76 3.00 -11.79
C VAL A 84 12.37 3.65 -10.48
N PHE A 85 11.29 4.42 -10.50
CA PHE A 85 10.78 5.11 -9.33
C PHE A 85 9.73 4.28 -8.57
N ALA A 86 9.57 4.59 -7.29
CA ALA A 86 8.65 3.91 -6.39
C ALA A 86 7.19 4.02 -6.87
N SER A 87 6.52 2.88 -6.92
CA SER A 87 5.11 2.77 -7.28
C SER A 87 4.24 2.41 -6.08
N ALA A 88 2.91 2.33 -6.30
CA ALA A 88 1.99 1.80 -5.29
C ALA A 88 2.34 0.37 -4.85
N HIS A 89 2.94 -0.43 -5.74
CA HIS A 89 3.39 -1.77 -5.39
C HIS A 89 4.60 -1.75 -4.44
N ASP A 90 5.52 -0.82 -4.63
CA ASP A 90 6.67 -0.60 -3.75
C ASP A 90 6.22 -0.15 -2.36
N LEU A 91 5.27 0.80 -2.28
CA LEU A 91 4.69 1.23 -1.00
C LEU A 91 4.12 0.05 -0.21
N ARG A 92 3.40 -0.86 -0.89
CA ARG A 92 2.86 -2.07 -0.29
C ARG A 92 3.98 -3.05 0.14
N ARG A 93 5.04 -3.21 -0.65
CA ARG A 93 6.19 -4.05 -0.28
C ARG A 93 6.90 -3.48 0.96
N SER A 94 7.17 -2.19 0.99
CA SER A 94 7.79 -1.52 2.14
C SER A 94 6.93 -1.58 3.40
N PHE A 95 5.60 -1.49 3.25
CA PHE A 95 4.68 -1.73 4.36
C PHE A 95 4.83 -3.15 4.92
N GLY A 96 4.79 -4.17 4.05
CA GLY A 96 4.94 -5.57 4.44
C GLY A 96 6.26 -5.84 5.15
N PHE A 97 7.36 -5.30 4.63
CA PHE A 97 8.69 -5.43 5.22
C PHE A 97 8.82 -4.77 6.60
N ARG A 98 8.27 -3.56 6.79
CA ARG A 98 8.34 -2.88 8.09
C ARG A 98 7.48 -3.57 9.15
N TRP A 99 6.33 -4.10 8.75
CA TRP A 99 5.42 -4.78 9.69
C TRP A 99 5.84 -6.21 9.98
N SER A 100 6.58 -6.90 9.11
CA SER A 100 7.10 -8.24 9.43
C SER A 100 8.01 -8.26 10.66
N ARG A 101 8.68 -7.15 10.95
CA ARG A 101 9.53 -6.98 12.14
C ARG A 101 8.74 -6.66 13.43
N ARG A 102 7.42 -6.42 13.33
CA ARG A 102 6.59 -5.91 14.45
C ARG A 102 5.47 -6.85 14.87
N VAL A 103 5.01 -7.71 13.96
CA VAL A 103 3.88 -8.59 14.22
C VAL A 103 4.21 -10.03 13.83
N MET A 104 3.38 -10.98 14.24
CA MET A 104 3.50 -12.37 13.83
C MET A 104 3.07 -12.54 12.35
N PRO A 105 3.59 -13.56 11.63
CA PRO A 105 3.27 -13.77 10.21
C PRO A 105 1.77 -13.89 9.90
N THR A 106 0.98 -14.46 10.82
CA THR A 106 -0.47 -14.59 10.69
C THR A 106 -1.17 -13.23 10.69
N VAL A 107 -0.76 -12.33 11.59
CA VAL A 107 -1.26 -10.94 11.66
C VAL A 107 -0.84 -10.17 10.42
N LEU A 108 0.40 -10.30 9.97
CA LEU A 108 0.86 -9.64 8.74
C LEU A 108 0.09 -10.13 7.52
N ARG A 109 -0.24 -11.42 7.44
CA ARG A 109 -1.07 -11.97 6.34
C ARG A 109 -2.44 -11.29 6.29
N GLU A 110 -3.05 -11.04 7.44
CA GLU A 110 -4.35 -10.36 7.53
C GLU A 110 -4.24 -8.88 7.13
N LEU A 111 -3.26 -8.16 7.68
CA LEU A 111 -2.99 -6.76 7.32
C LEU A 111 -2.71 -6.61 5.81
N MET A 112 -1.95 -7.53 5.24
CA MET A 112 -1.64 -7.54 3.81
C MET A 112 -2.81 -8.08 2.97
N ARG A 113 -3.77 -8.83 3.53
CA ARG A 113 -4.78 -9.59 2.79
C ARG A 113 -4.18 -10.56 1.76
N HIS A 114 -3.13 -11.28 2.14
CA HIS A 114 -2.60 -12.35 1.30
C HIS A 114 -3.44 -13.62 1.45
N ALA A 115 -3.84 -14.21 0.32
CA ALA A 115 -4.58 -15.48 0.32
C ALA A 115 -3.74 -16.67 0.84
N SER A 116 -2.42 -16.62 0.67
CA SER A 116 -1.49 -17.64 1.15
C SER A 116 -0.50 -17.05 2.14
N ILE A 117 -0.25 -17.78 3.23
CA ILE A 117 0.80 -17.44 4.20
C ILE A 117 2.19 -17.46 3.55
N GLY A 118 2.40 -18.29 2.52
CA GLY A 118 3.67 -18.35 1.79
C GLY A 118 4.05 -17.01 1.16
N THR A 119 3.08 -16.23 0.70
CA THR A 119 3.33 -14.86 0.18
C THR A 119 3.81 -13.91 1.26
N THR A 120 3.33 -14.09 2.50
CA THR A 120 3.77 -13.29 3.66
C THR A 120 5.15 -13.73 4.15
N MET A 121 5.43 -15.03 4.15
CA MET A 121 6.73 -15.54 4.60
C MET A 121 7.91 -15.02 3.77
N LYS A 122 7.70 -14.62 2.51
CA LYS A 122 8.72 -13.94 1.69
C LYS A 122 9.26 -12.64 2.29
N TYR A 123 8.50 -11.99 3.19
CA TYR A 123 8.95 -10.79 3.90
C TYR A 123 9.75 -11.09 5.19
N TYR A 124 9.75 -12.36 5.65
CA TYR A 124 10.56 -12.84 6.76
C TYR A 124 11.79 -13.60 6.27
N VAL A 125 11.64 -14.39 5.22
CA VAL A 125 12.71 -15.19 4.63
C VAL A 125 13.47 -14.30 3.66
N GLY A 126 14.59 -13.76 4.12
CA GLY A 126 15.39 -12.78 3.39
C GLY A 126 15.36 -11.39 4.02
N VAL A 127 15.23 -11.30 5.35
CA VAL A 127 15.62 -10.08 6.09
C VAL A 127 16.96 -9.65 5.50
N ASN A 128 16.96 -8.47 4.86
CA ASN A 128 18.15 -7.88 4.24
C ASN A 128 19.31 -8.12 5.20
N ALA A 129 20.43 -8.69 4.75
CA ALA A 129 21.49 -9.12 5.68
C ALA A 129 21.90 -7.97 6.62
N GLU A 130 21.86 -6.73 6.12
CA GLU A 130 21.99 -5.47 6.86
C GLU A 130 20.93 -5.26 7.96
N ALA A 131 19.66 -5.49 7.67
CA ALA A 131 18.58 -5.33 8.66
C ALA A 131 18.61 -6.41 9.75
N THR A 132 19.15 -7.60 9.46
CA THR A 132 19.43 -8.63 10.47
C THR A 132 20.62 -8.22 11.33
N ALA A 133 21.66 -7.63 10.72
CA ALA A 133 22.83 -7.14 11.43
C ALA A 133 22.49 -6.02 12.42
N ASP A 134 21.53 -5.15 12.10
CA ASP A 134 21.05 -4.10 13.02
C ASP A 134 20.26 -4.64 14.23
N GLU A 135 19.82 -5.91 14.20
CA GLU A 135 19.09 -6.56 15.30
C GLU A 135 19.98 -7.45 16.20
N LEU A 136 21.26 -7.62 15.86
CA LEU A 136 22.29 -8.30 16.64
C LEU A 136 23.12 -7.31 17.46
#